data_AF-A0A7L9IYZ5-F1
#
_entry.id   AF-A0A7L9IYZ5-F1
#
_cell.length_a   1.000
_cell.length_b   1.000
_cell.length_c   1.000
_cell.angle_alpha   90.00
_cell.angle_beta   90.00
_cell.angle_gamma   90.00
#
_symmetry.space_group_name_H-M   'P 1'
#
loop_
_entity.id
_entity.type
_entity.pdbx_description
1 polymer ?
#
loop_
_entity_poly.entity_id
_entity_poly.type
_entity_poly.pdbx_seq_one_letter_code
_entity_poly.pdbx_strand_id
1 'polypeptide(L)'
;MSTIDPTGLQHLAPVWVNELHRQGVDNDRTLDLWRDGHLKTPPPDRISMLQRWARGETRIVDLTRSEGITHSRVQAMLKDTALRLIAPHLEDLPRWERARSTGVTSEDIANLSNTVPEVVDLALDGWPARRNWTTSGDDVAEAHRRWRAGAPLLDVAAALRVSEHALTQTLRSGESALTPRRLEAADLRSRFGWTASAVSLYRRRRVLPAPDGHEKKSPWWWESSIDAWAEEHDLLRCSECQRVFVSRRGLTGHTTQVHNQSNIHLGYRDETGARQ
;
A
#
# COMPACT_ATOMS: atom_id res chain seq x y z
N MET A 1 13.64 -30.65 11.95
CA MET A 1 12.51 -30.22 11.08
C MET A 1 12.42 -28.71 11.23
N SER A 2 13.02 -27.96 10.30
CA SER A 2 12.94 -26.50 10.31
C SER A 2 11.53 -26.11 9.91
N THR A 3 10.82 -25.40 10.78
CA THR A 3 9.62 -24.64 10.47
C THR A 3 10.03 -23.61 9.41
N ILE A 4 9.73 -23.92 8.14
CA ILE A 4 9.88 -22.98 7.04
C ILE A 4 8.92 -21.83 7.36
N ASP A 5 9.47 -20.64 7.55
CA ASP A 5 8.71 -19.41 7.81
C ASP A 5 7.81 -19.17 6.59
N PRO A 6 6.48 -19.31 6.72
CA PRO A 6 5.58 -19.26 5.59
C PRO A 6 5.29 -17.79 5.30
N THR A 7 6.11 -17.20 4.45
CA THR A 7 5.75 -16.21 3.40
C THR A 7 7.00 -15.44 3.00
N GLY A 8 7.64 -15.83 1.90
CA GLY A 8 8.66 -14.98 1.25
C GLY A 8 8.16 -13.55 0.95
N LEU A 9 6.84 -13.31 0.99
CA LEU A 9 6.18 -12.02 0.80
C LEU A 9 6.68 -10.93 1.75
N GLN A 10 7.09 -11.25 2.99
CA GLN A 10 7.59 -10.24 3.93
C GLN A 10 8.94 -9.64 3.49
N HIS A 11 9.69 -10.37 2.66
CA HIS A 11 10.97 -9.94 2.08
C HIS A 11 10.80 -9.32 0.69
N LEU A 12 9.59 -9.38 0.14
CA LEU A 12 9.26 -8.82 -1.16
C LEU A 12 8.95 -7.32 -1.02
N ALA A 13 9.41 -6.53 -1.98
CA ALA A 13 9.15 -5.08 -1.96
C ALA A 13 7.64 -4.78 -1.89
N PRO A 14 7.22 -3.77 -1.09
CA PRO A 14 5.80 -3.50 -0.83
C PRO A 14 4.94 -3.29 -2.09
N VAL A 15 5.53 -2.74 -3.17
CA VAL A 15 4.83 -2.53 -4.44
C VAL A 15 4.30 -3.84 -5.04
N TRP A 16 5.03 -4.94 -4.85
CA TRP A 16 4.67 -6.26 -5.36
C TRP A 16 3.68 -6.97 -4.47
N VAL A 17 3.82 -6.84 -3.16
CA VAL A 17 2.81 -7.33 -2.20
C VAL A 17 1.45 -6.67 -2.51
N ASN A 18 1.45 -5.36 -2.75
CA ASN A 18 0.24 -4.63 -3.15
C ASN A 18 -0.30 -5.09 -4.52
N GLU A 19 0.57 -5.41 -5.49
CA GLU A 19 0.15 -5.91 -6.79
C GLU A 19 -0.44 -7.33 -6.70
N LEU A 20 0.14 -8.20 -5.88
CA LEU A 20 -0.37 -9.53 -5.57
C LEU A 20 -1.75 -9.44 -4.90
N HIS A 21 -1.92 -8.56 -3.90
CA HIS A 21 -3.23 -8.31 -3.30
C HIS A 21 -4.27 -7.82 -4.31
N ARG A 22 -3.90 -6.95 -5.26
CA ARG A 22 -4.80 -6.52 -6.35
C ARG A 22 -5.23 -7.68 -7.26
N GLN A 23 -4.40 -8.72 -7.36
CA GLN A 23 -4.70 -9.95 -8.10
C GLN A 23 -5.43 -11.01 -7.27
N GLY A 24 -5.81 -10.69 -6.02
CA GLY A 24 -6.50 -11.62 -5.13
C GLY A 24 -5.59 -12.62 -4.42
N VAL A 25 -4.28 -12.35 -4.36
CA VAL A 25 -3.29 -13.15 -3.64
C VAL A 25 -3.09 -12.55 -2.26
N ASP A 26 -3.75 -13.13 -1.27
CA ASP A 26 -3.89 -12.64 0.11
C ASP A 26 -3.44 -13.64 1.20
N ASN A 27 -3.08 -14.86 0.80
CA ASN A 27 -2.59 -15.91 1.70
C ASN A 27 -1.70 -16.92 0.95
N ASP A 28 -1.03 -17.82 1.68
CA ASP A 28 -0.11 -18.82 1.09
C ASP A 28 -0.78 -19.69 0.02
N ARG A 29 -2.02 -20.11 0.25
CA ARG A 29 -2.74 -20.97 -0.70
C ARG A 29 -3.03 -20.21 -2.00
N THR A 30 -3.45 -18.95 -1.92
CA THR A 30 -3.69 -18.13 -3.12
C THR A 30 -2.37 -17.78 -3.82
N LEU A 31 -1.27 -17.66 -3.07
CA LEU A 31 0.07 -17.47 -3.61
C LEU A 31 0.58 -18.68 -4.39
N ASP A 32 0.40 -19.90 -3.86
CA ASP A 32 0.77 -21.14 -4.55
C ASP A 32 0.01 -21.32 -5.86
N LEU A 33 -1.32 -21.14 -5.83
CA LEU A 33 -2.16 -21.21 -7.03
C LEU A 33 -1.77 -20.14 -8.05
N TRP A 34 -1.45 -18.94 -7.57
CA TRP A 34 -0.98 -17.86 -8.43
C TRP A 34 0.37 -18.22 -9.06
N ARG A 35 1.33 -18.74 -8.27
CA ARG A 35 2.65 -19.16 -8.74
C ARG A 35 2.51 -20.19 -9.85
N ASP A 36 1.73 -21.25 -9.64
CA ASP A 36 1.49 -22.30 -10.63
C ASP A 36 0.93 -21.75 -11.96
N GLY A 37 0.01 -20.77 -11.87
CA GLY A 37 -0.54 -20.07 -13.04
C GLY A 37 0.47 -19.16 -13.77
N HIS A 38 1.55 -18.75 -13.08
CA HIS A 38 2.52 -17.75 -13.56
C HIS A 38 3.92 -18.31 -13.83
N LEU A 39 4.14 -19.63 -13.72
CA LEU A 39 5.41 -20.30 -14.07
C LEU A 39 5.80 -20.17 -15.55
N LYS A 40 4.91 -19.70 -16.42
CA LYS A 40 5.25 -19.46 -17.83
C LYS A 40 6.20 -18.26 -17.93
N THR A 41 7.45 -18.55 -18.30
CA THR A 41 8.48 -17.56 -18.60
C THR A 41 7.94 -16.51 -19.58
N PRO A 42 8.08 -15.21 -19.27
CA PRO A 42 7.67 -14.16 -20.19
C PRO A 42 8.42 -14.26 -21.53
N PRO A 43 7.82 -13.76 -22.62
CA PRO A 43 8.50 -13.62 -23.90
C PRO A 43 9.84 -12.84 -23.78
N PRO A 44 10.92 -13.24 -24.49
CA PRO A 44 12.26 -12.63 -24.37
C PRO A 44 12.31 -11.13 -24.67
N ASP A 45 11.45 -10.64 -25.57
CA ASP A 45 11.26 -9.22 -25.88
C ASP A 45 10.77 -8.43 -24.66
N ARG A 46 9.83 -9.01 -23.89
CA ARG A 46 9.34 -8.38 -22.64
C ARG A 46 10.39 -8.37 -21.55
N ILE A 47 11.18 -9.45 -21.43
CA ILE A 47 12.30 -9.51 -20.48
C ILE A 47 13.32 -8.42 -20.82
N SER A 48 13.71 -8.34 -22.10
CA SER A 48 14.66 -7.32 -22.59
C SER A 48 14.15 -5.90 -22.35
N MET A 49 12.86 -5.66 -22.60
CA MET A 49 12.21 -4.38 -22.33
C MET A 49 12.21 -4.04 -20.84
N LEU A 50 11.88 -4.99 -19.96
CA LEU A 50 11.93 -4.81 -18.50
C LEU A 50 13.35 -4.47 -18.04
N GLN A 51 14.37 -5.19 -18.53
CA GLN A 51 15.76 -4.95 -18.16
C GLN A 51 16.25 -3.56 -18.58
N ARG A 52 16.03 -3.16 -19.83
CA ARG A 52 16.37 -1.80 -20.30
C ARG A 52 15.69 -0.73 -19.45
N TRP A 53 14.43 -0.96 -19.10
CA TRP A 53 13.69 -0.02 -18.27
C TRP A 53 14.19 0.00 -16.82
N ALA A 54 14.49 -1.15 -16.22
CA ALA A 54 15.02 -1.28 -14.87
C ALA A 54 16.41 -0.62 -14.72
N ARG A 55 17.24 -0.72 -15.76
CA ARG A 55 18.53 -0.03 -15.85
C ARG A 55 18.40 1.48 -16.09
N GLY A 56 17.20 1.96 -16.44
CA GLY A 56 16.95 3.37 -16.79
C GLY A 56 17.41 3.73 -18.21
N GLU A 57 17.72 2.75 -19.05
CA GLU A 57 18.11 2.96 -20.46
C GLU A 57 16.93 3.41 -21.32
N THR A 58 15.70 3.10 -20.89
CA THR A 58 14.48 3.51 -21.58
C THR A 58 13.43 4.01 -20.60
N ARG A 59 12.70 5.07 -21.00
CA ARG A 59 11.57 5.57 -20.23
C ARG A 59 10.28 4.91 -20.71
N ILE A 60 9.28 4.83 -19.84
CA ILE A 60 7.95 4.29 -20.19
C ILE A 60 7.34 5.03 -21.40
N VAL A 61 7.60 6.34 -21.54
CA VAL A 61 7.12 7.13 -22.69
C VAL A 61 7.78 6.70 -24.01
N ASP A 62 9.05 6.29 -23.96
CA ASP A 62 9.77 5.81 -25.14
C ASP A 62 9.26 4.41 -25.53
N LEU A 63 8.98 3.56 -24.54
CA LEU A 63 8.32 2.25 -24.74
C LEU A 63 6.89 2.38 -25.25
N THR A 64 6.13 3.37 -24.78
CA THR A 64 4.79 3.67 -25.29
C THR A 64 4.86 4.01 -26.78
N ARG A 65 5.87 4.78 -27.18
CA ARG A 65 6.10 5.18 -28.57
C ARG A 65 6.57 4.03 -29.45
N SER A 66 7.54 3.21 -29.01
CA SER A 66 8.00 2.02 -29.76
C SER A 66 6.89 0.97 -29.87
N GLU A 67 6.19 0.78 -28.76
CA GLU A 67 4.98 -0.01 -28.51
C GLU A 67 3.81 0.23 -29.46
N GLY A 68 3.55 1.50 -29.75
CA GLY A 68 2.22 1.92 -30.18
C GLY A 68 1.12 1.57 -29.16
N ILE A 69 1.47 1.39 -27.88
CA ILE A 69 0.53 1.03 -26.80
C ILE A 69 0.50 2.11 -25.72
N THR A 70 -0.60 2.17 -24.97
CA THR A 70 -0.79 3.20 -23.93
C THR A 70 0.18 3.05 -22.76
N HIS A 71 0.47 4.15 -22.06
CA HIS A 71 1.32 4.17 -20.87
C HIS A 71 0.86 3.17 -19.80
N SER A 72 -0.44 3.11 -19.52
CA SER A 72 -1.02 2.16 -18.56
C SER A 72 -0.79 0.70 -18.99
N ARG A 73 -0.87 0.42 -20.29
CA ARG A 73 -0.62 -0.93 -20.84
C ARG A 73 0.85 -1.32 -20.75
N VAL A 74 1.78 -0.38 -20.99
CA VAL A 74 3.21 -0.61 -20.75
C VAL A 74 3.46 -0.92 -19.28
N GLN A 75 2.89 -0.13 -18.36
CA GLN A 75 3.04 -0.37 -16.92
C GLN A 75 2.50 -1.73 -16.49
N ALA A 76 1.29 -2.09 -16.93
CA ALA A 76 0.70 -3.40 -16.63
C ALA A 76 1.56 -4.55 -17.18
N MET A 77 2.07 -4.40 -18.40
CA MET A 77 2.96 -5.38 -19.02
C MET A 77 4.29 -5.54 -18.28
N LEU A 78 4.92 -4.43 -17.88
CA LEU A 78 6.16 -4.47 -17.12
C LEU A 78 5.95 -5.11 -15.74
N LYS A 79 4.84 -4.79 -15.05
CA LYS A 79 4.47 -5.41 -13.76
C LYS A 79 4.23 -6.91 -13.87
N ASP A 80 3.44 -7.34 -14.85
CA ASP A 80 3.19 -8.77 -15.13
C ASP A 80 4.50 -9.50 -15.44
N THR A 81 5.36 -8.90 -16.26
CA THR A 81 6.67 -9.48 -16.61
C THR A 81 7.57 -9.61 -15.37
N ALA A 82 7.65 -8.57 -14.54
CA ALA A 82 8.45 -8.59 -13.33
C ALA A 82 7.96 -9.65 -12.34
N LEU A 83 6.65 -9.69 -12.05
CA LEU A 83 6.06 -10.69 -11.15
C LEU A 83 6.32 -12.13 -11.63
N ARG A 84 6.20 -12.40 -12.93
CA ARG A 84 6.50 -13.73 -13.49
C ARG A 84 7.98 -14.12 -13.36
N LEU A 85 8.89 -13.16 -13.42
CA LEU A 85 10.32 -13.43 -13.20
C LEU A 85 10.67 -13.57 -11.72
N ILE A 86 9.96 -12.88 -10.83
CA ILE A 86 10.15 -12.98 -9.37
C ILE A 86 9.54 -14.28 -8.82
N ALA A 87 8.40 -14.73 -9.35
CA ALA A 87 7.61 -15.85 -8.82
C ALA A 87 8.42 -17.13 -8.53
N PRO A 88 9.35 -17.59 -9.39
CA PRO A 88 10.16 -18.78 -9.13
C PRO A 88 11.12 -18.63 -7.94
N HIS A 89 11.39 -17.41 -7.50
CA HIS A 89 12.39 -17.08 -6.48
C HIS A 89 11.80 -16.58 -5.16
N LEU A 90 10.48 -16.68 -4.96
CA LEU A 90 9.85 -16.20 -3.72
C LEU A 90 10.42 -16.88 -2.46
N GLU A 91 10.83 -18.14 -2.57
CA GLU A 91 11.46 -18.91 -1.48
C GLU A 91 12.93 -18.49 -1.24
N ASP A 92 13.58 -17.88 -2.23
CA ASP A 92 14.96 -17.39 -2.15
C ASP A 92 15.06 -15.99 -1.52
N LEU A 93 13.98 -15.22 -1.46
CA LEU A 93 14.01 -13.82 -1.00
C LEU A 93 14.64 -13.60 0.38
N PRO A 94 14.35 -14.41 1.42
CA PRO A 94 15.02 -14.25 2.73
C PRO A 94 16.54 -14.41 2.63
N ARG A 95 17.01 -15.29 1.72
CA ARG A 95 18.43 -15.52 1.46
C ARG A 95 19.04 -14.34 0.70
N TRP A 96 18.34 -13.81 -0.30
CA TRP A 96 18.77 -12.64 -1.07
C TRP A 96 18.91 -11.40 -0.19
N GLU A 97 17.91 -11.11 0.65
CA GLU A 97 17.96 -9.96 1.58
C GLU A 97 19.14 -10.09 2.55
N ARG A 98 19.36 -11.28 3.12
CA ARG A 98 20.50 -11.53 4.01
C ARG A 98 21.85 -11.39 3.30
N ALA A 99 21.97 -11.91 2.08
CA ALA A 99 23.21 -11.77 1.29
C ALA A 99 23.50 -10.28 1.03
N ARG A 100 22.47 -9.52 0.64
CA ARG A 100 22.59 -8.09 0.37
C ARG A 100 22.95 -7.28 1.62
N SER A 101 22.39 -7.61 2.79
CA SER A 101 22.76 -6.95 4.06
C SER A 101 24.20 -7.23 4.49
N THR A 102 24.81 -8.30 3.98
CA THR A 102 26.24 -8.60 4.15
C THR A 102 27.15 -8.00 3.06
N GLY A 103 26.59 -7.21 2.13
CA GLY A 103 27.34 -6.52 1.08
C GLY A 103 27.55 -7.32 -0.21
N VAL A 104 26.91 -8.48 -0.37
CA VAL A 104 26.90 -9.22 -1.64
C VAL A 104 26.10 -8.44 -2.67
N THR A 105 26.62 -8.27 -3.88
CA THR A 105 25.96 -7.49 -4.93
C THR A 105 24.79 -8.25 -5.54
N SER A 106 23.86 -7.51 -6.17
CA SER A 106 22.75 -8.12 -6.90
C SER A 106 23.24 -8.98 -8.07
N GLU A 107 24.40 -8.69 -8.67
CA GLU A 107 25.00 -9.56 -9.69
C GLU A 107 25.39 -10.92 -9.13
N ASP A 108 26.06 -10.95 -7.98
CA ASP A 108 26.48 -12.20 -7.35
C ASP A 108 25.29 -13.04 -6.89
N ILE A 109 24.27 -12.40 -6.30
CA ILE A 109 23.02 -13.06 -5.89
C ILE A 109 22.30 -13.66 -7.11
N ALA A 110 22.22 -12.90 -8.20
CA ALA A 110 21.57 -13.32 -9.43
C ALA A 110 22.28 -14.52 -10.07
N ASN A 111 23.61 -14.48 -10.14
CA ASN A 111 24.45 -15.59 -10.62
C ASN A 111 24.21 -16.87 -9.80
N LEU A 112 24.17 -16.77 -8.46
CA LEU A 112 23.93 -17.91 -7.57
C LEU A 112 22.51 -18.47 -7.68
N SER A 113 21.56 -17.66 -8.13
CA SER A 113 20.14 -18.03 -8.23
C SER A 113 19.70 -18.29 -9.67
N ASN A 114 20.65 -18.30 -10.62
CA ASN A 114 20.41 -18.47 -12.06
C ASN A 114 19.32 -17.51 -12.59
N THR A 115 19.40 -16.25 -12.20
CA THR A 115 18.50 -15.18 -12.62
C THR A 115 19.30 -13.97 -13.09
N VAL A 116 18.63 -12.87 -13.38
CA VAL A 116 19.28 -11.61 -13.79
C VAL A 116 19.29 -10.61 -12.62
N PRO A 117 20.30 -9.74 -12.51
CA PRO A 117 20.45 -8.80 -11.38
C PRO A 117 19.20 -7.93 -11.19
N GLU A 118 18.56 -7.54 -12.29
CA GLU A 118 17.35 -6.71 -12.23
C GLU A 118 16.18 -7.43 -11.55
N VAL A 119 16.10 -8.76 -11.59
CA VAL A 119 15.05 -9.51 -10.88
C VAL A 119 15.27 -9.46 -9.38
N VAL A 120 16.53 -9.52 -8.94
CA VAL A 120 16.90 -9.37 -7.52
C VAL A 120 16.56 -7.97 -7.03
N ASP A 121 16.98 -6.94 -7.78
CA ASP A 121 16.69 -5.54 -7.46
C ASP A 121 15.18 -5.28 -7.46
N LEU A 122 14.46 -5.75 -8.48
CA LEU A 122 13.00 -5.60 -8.53
C LEU A 122 12.35 -6.31 -7.35
N ALA A 123 12.74 -7.54 -7.03
CA ALA A 123 12.12 -8.28 -5.94
C ALA A 123 12.30 -7.58 -4.58
N LEU A 124 13.50 -7.12 -4.27
CA LEU A 124 13.83 -6.56 -2.96
C LEU A 124 13.55 -5.06 -2.83
N ASP A 125 13.76 -4.28 -3.90
CA ASP A 125 13.60 -2.81 -3.87
C ASP A 125 12.32 -2.32 -4.55
N GLY A 126 11.67 -3.18 -5.33
CA GLY A 126 10.43 -2.85 -6.02
C GLY A 126 10.68 -2.18 -7.36
N TRP A 127 9.77 -1.28 -7.75
CA TRP A 127 9.98 -0.48 -8.95
C TRP A 127 11.23 0.38 -8.74
N PRO A 128 12.20 0.41 -9.68
CA PRO A 128 13.29 1.36 -9.62
C PRO A 128 12.62 2.73 -9.53
N ALA A 129 12.78 3.37 -8.37
CA ALA A 129 12.31 4.73 -8.16
C ALA A 129 12.83 5.52 -9.36
N ARG A 130 11.92 6.12 -10.15
CA ARG A 130 12.20 6.80 -11.43
C ARG A 130 13.64 7.34 -11.39
N ARG A 131 14.60 6.72 -12.10
CA ARG A 131 16.05 7.04 -12.04
C ARG A 131 16.38 8.44 -12.58
N ASN A 132 15.73 9.47 -12.05
CA ASN A 132 16.08 10.88 -12.18
C ASN A 132 16.51 11.46 -10.83
N TRP A 133 16.70 10.64 -9.80
CA TRP A 133 17.01 11.12 -8.47
C TRP A 133 18.26 10.40 -7.96
N THR A 134 19.40 11.01 -8.23
CA THR A 134 20.58 10.91 -7.34
C THR A 134 20.25 11.61 -6.02
N THR A 135 19.20 11.18 -5.34
CA THR A 135 18.94 11.59 -3.96
C THR A 135 20.01 10.89 -3.15
N SER A 136 21.03 11.64 -2.75
CA SER A 136 22.08 11.12 -1.89
C SER A 136 21.46 10.60 -0.58
N GLY A 137 22.16 9.71 0.13
CA GLY A 137 21.71 9.29 1.46
C GLY A 137 21.46 10.48 2.39
N ASP A 138 22.22 11.57 2.21
CA ASP A 138 22.06 12.82 2.95
C ASP A 138 20.76 13.55 2.60
N ASP A 139 20.37 13.58 1.33
CA ASP A 139 19.10 14.16 0.88
C ASP A 139 17.90 13.38 1.46
N VAL A 140 17.98 12.04 1.55
CA VAL A 140 16.96 11.20 2.19
C VAL A 140 16.90 11.45 3.70
N ALA A 141 18.05 11.50 4.38
CA ALA A 141 18.12 11.77 5.80
C ALA A 141 17.55 13.16 6.14
N GLU A 142 17.85 14.17 5.32
CA GLU A 142 17.30 15.51 5.46
C GLU A 142 15.79 15.54 5.24
N ALA A 143 15.29 14.86 4.21
CA ALA A 143 13.87 14.72 3.97
C ALA A 143 13.15 14.08 5.17
N HIS A 144 13.71 13.02 5.76
CA HIS A 144 13.17 12.39 6.97
C HIS A 144 13.17 13.32 8.18
N ARG A 145 14.25 14.09 8.40
CA ARG A 145 14.30 15.09 9.48
C ARG A 145 13.19 16.13 9.32
N ARG A 146 13.06 16.70 8.12
CA ARG A 146 11.99 17.66 7.79
C ARG A 146 10.61 17.07 7.97
N TRP A 147 10.41 15.85 7.47
CA TRP A 147 9.16 15.13 7.60
C TRP A 147 8.73 15.00 9.06
N ARG A 148 9.59 14.46 9.93
CA ARG A 148 9.33 14.28 11.37
C ARG A 148 9.14 15.59 12.12
N ALA A 149 9.80 16.66 11.66
CA ALA A 149 9.60 18.02 12.19
C ALA A 149 8.25 18.65 11.76
N GLY A 150 7.42 17.95 10.98
CA GLY A 150 6.13 18.47 10.53
C GLY A 150 6.23 19.43 9.34
N ALA A 151 7.36 19.45 8.62
CA ALA A 151 7.55 20.36 7.48
C ALA A 151 6.52 20.12 6.35
N PRO A 152 6.14 21.15 5.57
CA PRO A 152 5.29 21.01 4.40
C PRO A 152 5.81 20.00 3.39
N LEU A 153 4.90 19.32 2.68
CA LEU A 153 5.26 18.35 1.64
C LEU A 153 6.16 18.94 0.55
N LEU A 154 5.98 20.23 0.22
CA LEU A 154 6.82 20.92 -0.74
C LEU A 154 8.29 20.93 -0.31
N ASP A 155 8.57 21.19 0.97
CA ASP A 155 9.94 21.27 1.50
C ASP A 155 10.61 19.90 1.63
N VAL A 156 9.81 18.87 1.93
CA VAL A 156 10.24 17.48 1.96
C VAL A 156 10.52 16.97 0.53
N ALA A 157 9.65 17.31 -0.42
CA ALA A 157 9.83 16.99 -1.82
C ALA A 157 11.09 17.66 -2.38
N ALA A 158 11.31 18.94 -2.06
CA ALA A 158 12.53 19.66 -2.43
C ALA A 158 13.80 19.00 -1.88
N ALA A 159 13.78 18.51 -0.64
CA ALA A 159 14.90 17.78 -0.05
C ALA A 159 15.18 16.46 -0.79
N LEU A 160 14.13 15.71 -1.15
CA LEU A 160 14.23 14.51 -2.00
C LEU A 160 14.52 14.85 -3.47
N ARG A 161 14.53 16.15 -3.79
CA ARG A 161 14.53 16.77 -5.12
C ARG A 161 13.27 16.49 -5.95
N VAL A 162 12.39 15.57 -5.54
CA VAL A 162 11.14 15.23 -6.25
C VAL A 162 10.13 16.38 -6.34
N SER A 163 9.18 16.29 -7.28
CA SER A 163 8.04 17.20 -7.28
C SER A 163 7.08 16.87 -6.14
N GLU A 164 6.41 17.89 -5.57
CA GLU A 164 5.38 17.72 -4.54
C GLU A 164 4.30 16.71 -4.98
N HIS A 165 3.89 16.77 -6.24
CA HIS A 165 2.92 15.83 -6.82
C HIS A 165 3.43 14.39 -6.82
N ALA A 166 4.69 14.16 -7.22
CA ALA A 166 5.29 12.83 -7.21
C ALA A 166 5.34 12.29 -5.78
N LEU A 167 5.84 13.07 -4.82
CA LEU A 167 5.88 12.67 -3.41
C LEU A 167 4.49 12.34 -2.87
N THR A 168 3.49 13.17 -3.19
CA THR A 168 2.10 12.95 -2.78
C THR A 168 1.55 11.63 -3.32
N GLN A 169 1.83 11.30 -4.59
CA GLN A 169 1.41 10.03 -5.19
C GLN A 169 2.10 8.85 -4.50
N THR A 170 3.41 8.95 -4.24
CA THR A 170 4.19 7.89 -3.57
C THR A 170 3.72 7.65 -2.12
N LEU A 171 3.36 8.72 -1.39
CA LEU A 171 2.78 8.61 -0.05
C LEU A 171 1.40 7.96 -0.08
N ARG A 172 0.56 8.32 -1.06
CA ARG A 172 -0.80 7.75 -1.23
C ARG A 172 -0.79 6.30 -1.69
N SER A 173 0.17 5.91 -2.53
CA SER A 173 0.34 4.54 -3.00
C SER A 173 0.94 3.63 -1.93
N GLY A 174 1.48 4.18 -0.84
CA GLY A 174 2.21 3.44 0.18
C GLY A 174 3.61 3.01 -0.25
N GLU A 175 4.14 3.57 -1.33
CA GLU A 175 5.47 3.26 -1.86
C GLU A 175 6.59 4.04 -1.15
N SER A 176 6.25 5.05 -0.33
CA SER A 176 7.24 5.88 0.36
C SER A 176 7.52 5.36 1.77
N ALA A 177 8.80 5.27 2.13
CA ALA A 177 9.26 4.90 3.47
C ALA A 177 9.24 6.04 4.51
N LEU A 178 8.64 7.20 4.20
CA LEU A 178 8.58 8.33 5.14
C LEU A 178 7.70 8.01 6.36
N THR A 179 8.36 7.57 7.43
CA THR A 179 7.76 7.25 8.73
C THR A 179 8.05 8.33 9.78
N PRO A 180 7.09 8.64 10.68
CA PRO A 180 5.74 8.06 10.79
C PRO A 180 4.77 8.58 9.71
N ARG A 181 3.66 7.86 9.44
CA ARG A 181 2.68 8.28 8.44
C ARG A 181 1.87 9.49 8.92
N ARG A 182 1.61 10.44 8.00
CA ARG A 182 0.60 11.49 8.20
C ARG A 182 -0.77 10.99 7.78
N LEU A 183 -1.75 11.11 8.66
CA LEU A 183 -3.15 10.78 8.43
C LEU A 183 -3.92 12.06 8.09
N GLU A 184 -4.67 12.03 7.00
CA GLU A 184 -5.62 13.06 6.62
C GLU A 184 -7.06 12.65 7.02
N ALA A 185 -8.02 13.56 6.80
CA ALA A 185 -9.43 13.28 7.06
C ALA A 185 -9.95 12.04 6.29
N ALA A 186 -9.41 11.75 5.10
CA ALA A 186 -9.77 10.55 4.34
C ALA A 186 -9.31 9.27 5.04
N ASP A 187 -8.10 9.27 5.62
CA ASP A 187 -7.58 8.14 6.38
C ASP A 187 -8.42 7.90 7.64
N LEU A 188 -8.79 8.96 8.37
CA LEU A 188 -9.65 8.82 9.56
C LEU A 188 -11.03 8.25 9.20
N ARG A 189 -11.60 8.62 8.05
CA ARG A 189 -12.85 8.04 7.56
C ARG A 189 -12.72 6.55 7.29
N SER A 190 -11.66 6.16 6.58
CA SER A 190 -11.40 4.75 6.27
C SER A 190 -11.18 3.95 7.55
N ARG A 191 -10.31 4.46 8.43
CA ARG A 191 -9.91 3.81 9.68
C ARG A 191 -11.04 3.61 10.68
N PHE A 192 -11.92 4.61 10.84
CA PHE A 192 -12.99 4.57 11.85
C PHE A 192 -14.38 4.31 11.26
N GLY A 193 -14.50 4.11 9.95
CA GLY A 193 -15.79 3.99 9.26
C GLY A 193 -16.62 5.29 9.31
N TRP A 194 -15.97 6.44 9.44
CA TRP A 194 -16.64 7.73 9.60
C TRP A 194 -17.01 8.37 8.27
N THR A 195 -18.06 9.19 8.28
CA THR A 195 -18.38 10.09 7.17
C THR A 195 -17.53 11.36 7.26
N ALA A 196 -17.39 12.09 6.14
CA ALA A 196 -16.70 13.39 6.13
C ALA A 196 -17.31 14.38 7.14
N SER A 197 -18.64 14.39 7.25
CA SER A 197 -19.36 15.20 8.23
C SER A 197 -19.05 14.81 9.67
N ALA A 198 -18.88 13.52 9.96
CA ALA A 198 -18.52 13.04 11.30
C ALA A 198 -17.09 13.49 11.69
N VAL A 199 -16.10 13.34 10.80
CA VAL A 199 -14.73 13.86 11.04
C VAL A 199 -14.78 15.37 11.31
N SER A 200 -15.48 16.14 10.47
CA SER A 200 -15.63 17.58 10.64
C SER A 200 -16.33 17.96 11.95
N LEU A 201 -17.36 17.21 12.35
CA LEU A 201 -18.06 17.41 13.62
C LEU A 201 -17.16 17.13 14.82
N TYR A 202 -16.46 15.99 14.83
CA TYR A 202 -15.56 15.61 15.92
C TYR A 202 -14.39 16.57 16.06
N ARG A 203 -13.82 17.05 14.96
CA ARG A 203 -12.81 18.12 14.99
C ARG A 203 -13.37 19.42 15.59
N ARG A 204 -14.53 19.89 15.10
CA ARG A 204 -15.14 21.14 15.61
C ARG A 204 -15.52 21.06 17.08
N ARG A 205 -15.95 19.89 17.55
CA ARG A 205 -16.27 19.63 18.96
C ARG A 205 -15.06 19.28 19.82
N ARG A 206 -13.85 19.32 19.27
CA ARG A 206 -12.60 18.94 19.96
C ARG A 206 -12.63 17.55 20.58
N VAL A 207 -13.35 16.64 19.93
CA VAL A 207 -13.36 15.20 20.28
C VAL A 207 -12.11 14.53 19.73
N LEU A 208 -11.67 14.93 18.52
CA LEU A 208 -10.37 14.55 17.98
C LEU A 208 -9.25 15.39 18.63
N PRO A 209 -8.02 14.86 18.71
CA PRO A 209 -6.88 15.63 19.18
C PRO A 209 -6.62 16.80 18.23
N ALA A 210 -5.92 17.82 18.74
CA ALA A 210 -5.45 18.91 17.90
C ALA A 210 -4.61 18.35 16.73
N PRO A 211 -4.75 18.89 15.50
CA PRO A 211 -3.89 18.49 14.39
C PRO A 211 -2.42 18.71 14.71
N ASP A 212 -1.57 17.75 14.35
CA ASP A 212 -0.11 17.87 14.47
C ASP A 212 0.45 18.89 13.46
N GLY A 213 -0.28 19.14 12.37
CA GLY A 213 0.02 20.22 11.45
C GLY A 213 -1.06 20.43 10.39
N HIS A 214 -0.73 21.31 9.44
CA HIS A 214 -1.60 21.63 8.32
C HIS A 214 -0.80 21.56 7.00
N GLU A 215 -1.38 20.92 6.00
CA GLU A 215 -0.91 20.98 4.63
C GLU A 215 -1.87 21.90 3.87
N LYS A 216 -1.40 23.10 3.52
CA LYS A 216 -2.25 24.18 3.01
C LYS A 216 -3.39 24.50 4.00
N LYS A 217 -4.63 24.07 3.69
CA LYS A 217 -5.82 24.25 4.57
C LYS A 217 -6.30 22.94 5.20
N SER A 218 -5.66 21.83 4.87
CA SER A 218 -6.06 20.50 5.32
C SER A 218 -5.27 20.13 6.58
N PRO A 219 -5.93 19.87 7.72
CA PRO A 219 -5.22 19.36 8.89
C PRO A 219 -4.77 17.92 8.64
N TRP A 220 -3.64 17.57 9.25
CA TRP A 220 -3.14 16.20 9.30
C TRP A 220 -2.73 15.85 10.73
N TRP A 221 -2.65 14.55 11.01
CA TRP A 221 -2.20 14.01 12.28
C TRP A 221 -1.09 12.99 12.06
N TRP A 222 -0.21 12.80 13.03
CA TRP A 222 0.62 11.60 13.08
C TRP A 222 -0.24 10.40 13.42
N GLU A 223 0.08 9.26 12.81
CA GLU A 223 -0.57 7.99 13.14
C GLU A 223 -0.52 7.71 14.65
N SER A 224 0.64 7.89 15.27
CA SER A 224 0.82 7.73 16.72
C SER A 224 -0.05 8.66 17.57
N SER A 225 -0.29 9.90 17.12
CA SER A 225 -1.17 10.85 17.84
C SER A 225 -2.62 10.38 17.83
N ILE A 226 -3.06 9.78 16.71
CA ILE A 226 -4.40 9.20 16.58
C ILE A 226 -4.51 7.88 17.35
N ASP A 227 -3.45 7.06 17.36
CA ASP A 227 -3.39 5.80 18.10
C ASP A 227 -3.53 6.04 19.59
N ALA A 228 -2.68 6.90 20.15
CA ALA A 228 -2.71 7.26 21.57
C ALA A 228 -4.07 7.84 21.98
N TRP A 229 -4.64 8.72 21.14
CA TRP A 229 -5.98 9.25 21.38
C TRP A 229 -7.05 8.16 21.38
N ALA A 230 -7.00 7.22 20.43
CA ALA A 230 -7.99 6.15 20.31
C ALA A 230 -7.93 5.17 21.49
N GLU A 231 -6.72 4.88 21.99
CA GLU A 231 -6.51 4.06 23.18
C GLU A 231 -7.06 4.73 24.44
N GLU A 232 -6.91 6.04 24.59
CA GLU A 232 -7.43 6.79 25.74
C GLU A 232 -8.97 6.88 25.76
N HIS A 233 -9.63 6.84 24.60
CA HIS A 233 -11.04 7.21 24.46
C HIS A 233 -12.04 6.03 24.43
N ASP A 234 -11.64 4.82 24.82
CA ASP A 234 -12.49 3.62 24.91
C ASP A 234 -13.50 3.51 23.74
N LEU A 235 -12.97 3.61 22.51
CA LEU A 235 -13.81 3.70 21.32
C LEU A 235 -14.67 2.46 21.14
N LEU A 236 -15.96 2.67 20.86
CA LEU A 236 -16.93 1.59 20.71
C LEU A 236 -17.08 1.19 19.24
N ARG A 237 -17.14 -0.11 18.96
CA ARG A 237 -17.35 -0.65 17.61
C ARG A 237 -18.73 -1.25 17.46
N CYS A 238 -19.38 -1.00 16.33
CA CYS A 238 -20.58 -1.72 15.94
C CYS A 238 -20.22 -3.15 15.52
N SER A 239 -20.86 -4.16 16.10
CA SER A 239 -20.62 -5.57 15.77
C SER A 239 -21.01 -5.92 14.34
N GLU A 240 -21.97 -5.21 13.75
CA GLU A 240 -22.51 -5.52 12.43
C GLU A 240 -21.72 -4.90 11.28
N CYS A 241 -21.30 -3.64 11.39
CA CYS A 241 -20.59 -2.93 10.31
C CYS A 241 -19.18 -2.44 10.67
N GLN A 242 -18.69 -2.77 11.88
CA GLN A 242 -17.36 -2.41 12.39
C GLN A 242 -17.06 -0.90 12.49
N ARG A 243 -18.07 -0.04 12.27
CA ARG A 243 -17.94 1.41 12.43
C ARG A 243 -17.66 1.79 13.88
N VAL A 244 -16.79 2.77 14.07
CA VAL A 244 -16.30 3.22 15.37
C VAL A 244 -17.08 4.43 15.88
N PHE A 245 -17.35 4.49 17.18
CA PHE A 245 -18.12 5.53 17.84
C PHE A 245 -17.41 6.01 19.10
N VAL A 246 -17.39 7.33 19.28
CA VAL A 246 -16.81 8.02 20.46
C VAL A 246 -17.76 8.03 21.67
N SER A 247 -18.97 7.46 21.53
CA SER A 247 -19.95 7.41 22.63
C SER A 247 -20.95 6.27 22.45
N ARG A 248 -21.44 5.72 23.57
CA ARG A 248 -22.46 4.67 23.59
C ARG A 248 -23.76 5.14 22.94
N ARG A 249 -24.17 6.39 23.17
CA ARG A 249 -25.36 6.97 22.52
C ARG A 249 -25.24 6.97 21.00
N GLY A 250 -24.07 7.27 20.46
CA GLY A 250 -23.81 7.22 19.02
C GLY A 250 -23.95 5.81 18.46
N LEU A 251 -23.38 4.81 19.15
CA LEU A 251 -23.50 3.41 18.78
C LEU A 251 -24.96 2.93 18.83
N THR A 252 -25.66 3.16 19.94
CA THR A 252 -27.07 2.76 20.09
C THR A 252 -27.95 3.38 19.01
N GLY A 253 -27.82 4.69 18.77
CA GLY A 253 -28.58 5.37 17.72
C GLY A 253 -28.32 4.80 16.33
N HIS A 254 -27.05 4.47 16.02
CA HIS A 254 -26.69 3.83 14.76
C HIS A 254 -27.32 2.44 14.61
N THR A 255 -27.19 1.57 15.61
CA THR A 255 -27.77 0.23 15.58
C THR A 255 -29.29 0.29 15.39
N THR A 256 -29.98 1.18 16.12
CA THR A 256 -31.45 1.33 15.97
C THR A 256 -31.87 1.88 14.60
N GLN A 257 -31.10 2.80 14.01
CA GLN A 257 -31.53 3.44 12.75
C GLN A 257 -31.09 2.68 11.50
N VAL A 258 -29.91 2.08 11.51
CA VAL A 258 -29.31 1.45 10.33
C VAL A 258 -29.58 -0.05 10.29
N HIS A 259 -29.51 -0.72 11.44
CA HIS A 259 -29.56 -2.18 11.52
C HIS A 259 -30.94 -2.70 11.94
N ASN A 260 -31.64 -2.01 12.83
CA ASN A 260 -32.96 -2.45 13.31
C ASN A 260 -34.09 -2.30 12.26
N GLN A 261 -33.86 -1.57 11.16
CA GLN A 261 -34.83 -1.49 10.05
C GLN A 261 -34.86 -2.78 9.20
N SER A 262 -33.84 -3.63 9.29
CA SER A 262 -33.82 -4.92 8.58
C SER A 262 -34.71 -5.99 9.21
N ASN A 263 -35.22 -5.77 10.43
CA ASN A 263 -36.05 -6.75 11.15
C ASN A 263 -37.57 -6.52 11.02
N ILE A 264 -37.99 -5.40 10.41
CA ILE A 264 -39.42 -5.04 10.30
C ILE A 264 -40.04 -5.56 8.99
N HIS A 265 -39.24 -6.04 8.02
CA HIS A 265 -39.77 -6.50 6.72
C HIS A 265 -39.91 -8.03 6.55
N LEU A 266 -39.67 -8.82 7.59
CA LEU A 266 -39.87 -10.28 7.59
C LEU A 266 -41.11 -10.75 8.37
N GLY A 267 -41.93 -9.82 8.87
CA GLY A 267 -43.10 -10.12 9.71
C GLY A 267 -44.48 -9.99 9.03
N TYR A 268 -44.57 -9.89 7.70
CA TYR A 268 -45.85 -9.85 7.00
C TYR A 268 -45.91 -10.95 5.93
N ARG A 269 -46.23 -12.17 6.37
CA ARG A 269 -46.62 -13.27 5.48
C ARG A 269 -47.95 -13.85 6.00
N ASP A 270 -49.01 -13.44 5.31
CA ASP A 270 -50.33 -14.06 5.15
C ASP A 270 -50.80 -15.07 6.19
N GLU A 271 -51.54 -14.58 7.19
CA GLU A 271 -52.68 -15.31 7.75
C GLU A 271 -53.94 -14.96 6.96
N THR A 272 -54.08 -15.46 5.74
CA THR A 272 -55.40 -15.54 5.10
C THR A 272 -55.56 -16.86 4.36
N GLY A 273 -56.38 -17.73 4.97
CA GLY A 273 -57.44 -18.40 4.22
C GLY A 273 -57.20 -19.85 3.83
N ALA A 274 -57.53 -20.78 4.73
CA ALA A 274 -58.19 -22.04 4.35
C ALA A 274 -59.06 -22.53 5.51
N ARG A 275 -60.32 -22.07 5.53
CA ARG A 275 -61.43 -22.77 6.19
C ARG A 275 -62.27 -23.41 5.10
N GLN A 276 -62.53 -24.70 5.30
CA GLN A 276 -63.51 -25.59 4.66
C GLN A 276 -63.19 -26.08 3.25
#